data_AF-A0A0M1JFE8-F1
#
_entry.id   AF-A0A0M1JFE8-F1
#
_cell.length_a   1.000
_cell.length_b   1.000
_cell.length_c   1.000
_cell.angle_alpha   90.00
_cell.angle_beta   90.00
_cell.angle_gamma   90.00
#
_symmetry.space_group_name_H-M   'P 1'
#
loop_
_entity.id
_entity.type
_entity.pdbx_description
1 polymer ?
#
loop_
_entity_poly.entity_id
_entity_poly.type
_entity_poly.pdbx_seq_one_letter_code
_entity_poly.pdbx_strand_id
1 'polypeptide(L)'
;MLKLFLIIFQAAVVIAIPFIVSHIGKMLLHKVVYHEFFQVPILKTLAHFQGILAGLLLMRLELDSSYFDLERMLLVDGPWNINLPEFLLERSNVFMYDSFAVMRLLSEVPSSEGLFAVFIVVILPLLIVLLALSFWQLNEAIRALLASLGIALWTSWFTVYLVCTVFWTLYLLNFWVLGIIVLYIQYRKMQGGGHH
;
A
#
# COMPACT_ATOMS: atom_id res chain seq x y z
N MET A 1 -17.37 -0.07 27.59
CA MET A 1 -18.17 -0.54 26.44
C MET A 1 -18.07 0.39 25.24
N LEU A 2 -18.32 1.70 25.36
CA LEU A 2 -18.24 2.66 24.25
C LEU A 2 -16.87 2.68 23.51
N LYS A 3 -15.75 2.65 24.25
CA LYS A 3 -14.39 2.61 23.66
C LYS A 3 -14.13 1.34 22.84
N LEU A 4 -14.56 0.18 23.35
CA LEU A 4 -14.42 -1.10 22.66
C LEU A 4 -15.24 -1.12 21.37
N PHE A 5 -16.49 -0.63 21.42
CA PHE A 5 -17.34 -0.50 20.25
C PHE A 5 -16.70 0.41 19.19
N LEU A 6 -16.12 1.53 19.59
CA LEU A 6 -15.46 2.47 18.68
C LEU A 6 -14.25 1.84 17.98
N ILE A 7 -13.41 1.08 18.70
CA ILE A 7 -12.27 0.36 18.10
C ILE A 7 -12.75 -0.69 17.09
N ILE A 8 -13.77 -1.48 17.45
CA ILE A 8 -14.33 -2.50 16.55
C ILE A 8 -14.90 -1.84 15.29
N PHE A 9 -15.61 -0.72 15.46
CA PHE A 9 -16.16 0.05 14.33
C PHE A 9 -15.05 0.58 13.41
N GLN A 10 -13.99 1.18 13.97
CA GLN A 10 -12.85 1.65 13.18
C GLN A 10 -12.18 0.52 12.41
N ALA A 11 -11.92 -0.61 13.06
CA ALA A 11 -11.35 -1.79 12.41
C ALA A 11 -12.26 -2.30 11.29
N ALA A 12 -13.57 -2.36 11.51
CA ALA A 12 -14.54 -2.77 10.49
C ALA A 12 -14.51 -1.83 9.27
N VAL A 13 -14.42 -0.51 9.47
CA VAL A 13 -14.32 0.47 8.39
C VAL A 13 -13.02 0.29 7.59
N VAL A 14 -11.88 0.20 8.27
CA VAL A 14 -10.57 0.03 7.62
C VAL A 14 -10.48 -1.29 6.86
N ILE A 15 -11.11 -2.35 7.36
CA ILE A 15 -11.16 -3.63 6.65
C ILE A 15 -12.15 -3.57 5.49
N ALA A 16 -13.32 -2.95 5.65
CA ALA A 16 -14.36 -2.93 4.62
C ALA A 16 -13.95 -2.16 3.36
N ILE A 17 -13.20 -1.07 3.51
CA ILE A 17 -12.77 -0.23 2.38
C ILE A 17 -12.04 -1.04 1.30
N PRO A 18 -10.93 -1.73 1.56
CA PRO A 18 -10.23 -2.50 0.52
C PRO A 18 -11.12 -3.58 -0.10
N PHE A 19 -12.05 -4.19 0.63
CA PHE A 19 -13.01 -5.15 0.06
C PHE A 19 -13.99 -4.50 -0.90
N ILE A 20 -14.64 -3.41 -0.49
CA ILE A 20 -15.62 -2.67 -1.32
C ILE A 20 -14.93 -2.17 -2.58
N VAL A 21 -13.80 -1.51 -2.42
CA VAL A 21 -13.12 -0.88 -3.55
C VAL A 21 -12.53 -1.98 -4.47
N SER A 22 -12.02 -3.11 -3.93
CA SER A 22 -11.61 -4.28 -4.75
C SER A 22 -12.76 -4.92 -5.52
N HIS A 23 -13.94 -4.97 -4.93
CA HIS A 23 -15.13 -5.50 -5.60
C HIS A 23 -15.53 -4.61 -6.78
N ILE A 24 -15.56 -3.30 -6.57
CA ILE A 24 -15.82 -2.31 -7.63
C ILE A 24 -14.76 -2.41 -8.73
N GLY A 25 -13.47 -2.47 -8.36
CA GLY A 25 -12.36 -2.61 -9.29
C GLY A 25 -12.49 -3.86 -10.17
N LYS A 26 -12.81 -5.02 -9.57
CA LYS A 26 -13.08 -6.25 -10.33
C LYS A 26 -14.25 -6.08 -11.30
N MET A 27 -15.36 -5.48 -10.85
CA MET A 27 -16.53 -5.26 -11.70
C MET A 27 -16.22 -4.35 -12.89
N LEU A 28 -15.51 -3.25 -12.67
CA LEU A 28 -15.07 -2.33 -13.74
C LEU A 28 -14.13 -3.02 -14.71
N LEU A 29 -13.17 -3.78 -14.18
CA LEU A 29 -12.20 -4.49 -15.00
C LEU A 29 -12.88 -5.50 -15.92
N HIS A 30 -13.87 -6.27 -15.43
CA HIS A 30 -14.62 -7.20 -16.28
C HIS A 30 -15.45 -6.50 -17.38
N LYS A 31 -15.83 -5.23 -17.21
CA LYS A 31 -16.53 -4.47 -18.25
C LYS A 31 -15.59 -3.97 -19.36
N VAL A 32 -14.34 -3.68 -19.02
CA VAL A 32 -13.36 -3.08 -19.94
C VAL A 32 -12.52 -4.16 -20.64
N VAL A 33 -12.31 -5.29 -19.97
CA VAL A 33 -11.36 -6.32 -20.39
C VAL A 33 -11.89 -7.21 -21.50
N TYR A 34 -11.04 -7.43 -22.51
CA TYR A 34 -11.23 -8.47 -23.53
C TYR A 34 -11.11 -9.87 -22.90
N HIS A 35 -11.98 -10.81 -23.25
CA HIS A 35 -12.13 -12.10 -22.55
C HIS A 35 -10.81 -12.91 -22.49
N GLU A 36 -9.94 -12.76 -23.49
CA GLU A 36 -8.64 -13.45 -23.57
C GLU A 36 -7.54 -12.82 -22.72
N PHE A 37 -7.71 -11.59 -22.22
CA PHE A 37 -6.72 -10.95 -21.35
C PHE A 37 -6.41 -11.78 -20.11
N PHE A 38 -7.42 -12.46 -19.56
CA PHE A 38 -7.24 -13.34 -18.40
C PHE A 38 -6.39 -14.58 -18.70
N GLN A 39 -6.17 -14.90 -19.98
CA GLN A 39 -5.37 -16.05 -20.42
C GLN A 39 -3.86 -15.73 -20.47
N VAL A 40 -3.48 -14.45 -20.40
CA VAL A 40 -2.08 -14.01 -20.44
C VAL A 40 -1.65 -13.50 -19.05
N PRO A 41 -1.26 -14.39 -18.14
CA PRO A 41 -1.00 -14.03 -16.74
C PRO A 41 0.20 -13.08 -16.60
N ILE A 42 1.16 -13.10 -17.54
CA ILE A 42 2.38 -12.29 -17.45
C ILE A 42 2.07 -10.79 -17.43
N LEU A 43 1.12 -10.32 -18.26
CA LEU A 43 0.74 -8.91 -18.30
C LEU A 43 0.09 -8.45 -17.01
N LYS A 44 -0.80 -9.29 -16.48
CA LYS A 44 -1.42 -9.04 -15.17
C LYS A 44 -0.35 -8.97 -14.08
N THR A 45 0.59 -9.91 -14.04
CA THR A 45 1.66 -9.94 -13.03
C THR A 45 2.56 -8.71 -13.14
N LEU A 46 2.96 -8.33 -14.35
CA LEU A 46 3.77 -7.13 -14.58
C LEU A 46 3.04 -5.85 -14.14
N ALA A 47 1.74 -5.73 -14.44
CA ALA A 47 0.94 -4.59 -14.01
C ALA A 47 0.81 -4.52 -12.48
N HIS A 48 0.58 -5.65 -11.80
CA HIS A 48 0.58 -5.68 -10.33
C HIS A 48 1.96 -5.28 -9.78
N PHE A 49 3.02 -5.85 -10.33
CA PHE A 49 4.38 -5.56 -9.90
C PHE A 49 4.72 -4.08 -10.07
N GLN A 50 4.40 -3.49 -11.23
CA GLN A 50 4.53 -2.06 -11.47
C GLN A 50 3.75 -1.25 -10.43
N GLY A 51 2.50 -1.62 -10.15
CA GLY A 51 1.68 -0.96 -9.14
C GLY A 51 2.28 -1.01 -7.73
N ILE A 52 2.77 -2.18 -7.29
CA ILE A 52 3.43 -2.33 -5.98
C ILE A 52 4.66 -1.41 -5.90
N LEU A 53 5.54 -1.48 -6.90
CA LEU A 53 6.76 -0.67 -6.91
C LEU A 53 6.45 0.83 -6.96
N ALA A 54 5.47 1.24 -7.76
CA ALA A 54 5.03 2.63 -7.84
C ALA A 54 4.46 3.12 -6.51
N GLY A 55 3.61 2.32 -5.86
CA GLY A 55 3.04 2.66 -4.55
C GLY A 55 4.12 2.82 -3.47
N LEU A 56 5.07 1.88 -3.41
CA LEU A 56 6.19 1.96 -2.46
C LEU A 56 7.11 3.15 -2.74
N LEU A 57 7.40 3.43 -4.01
CA LEU A 57 8.23 4.59 -4.39
C LEU A 57 7.53 5.91 -4.01
N LEU A 58 6.23 6.04 -4.29
CA LEU A 58 5.45 7.21 -3.89
C LEU A 58 5.50 7.42 -2.38
N MET A 59 5.32 6.35 -1.60
CA MET A 59 5.45 6.44 -0.14
C MET A 59 6.84 6.86 0.30
N ARG A 60 7.88 6.33 -0.34
CA ARG A 60 9.26 6.64 0.03
C ARG A 60 9.62 8.10 -0.23
N LEU A 61 9.02 8.73 -1.24
CA LEU A 61 9.25 10.11 -1.62
C LEU A 61 8.46 11.11 -0.77
N GLU A 62 7.21 10.78 -0.45
CA GLU A 62 6.33 11.67 0.31
C GLU A 62 6.56 11.56 1.82
N LEU A 63 6.88 10.37 2.32
CA LEU A 63 7.08 10.11 3.74
C LEU A 63 8.58 10.07 4.07
N ASP A 64 8.99 10.91 5.02
CA ASP A 64 10.32 10.83 5.63
C ASP A 64 10.56 9.45 6.29
N SER A 65 11.82 9.05 6.36
CA SER A 65 12.34 7.93 7.15
C SER A 65 11.75 7.81 8.56
N SER A 66 11.43 8.93 9.22
CA SER A 66 10.80 8.93 10.55
C SER A 66 9.42 8.23 10.58
N TYR A 67 8.71 8.17 9.45
CA TYR A 67 7.45 7.44 9.32
C TYR A 67 7.63 5.92 9.27
N PHE A 68 8.84 5.45 8.99
CA PHE A 68 9.22 4.03 8.87
C PHE A 68 10.08 3.54 10.05
N ASP A 69 10.51 4.46 10.93
CA ASP A 69 11.27 4.16 12.15
C ASP A 69 10.36 3.63 13.26
N LEU A 70 10.52 2.34 13.60
CA LEU A 70 9.74 1.65 14.62
C LEU A 70 9.83 2.33 15.99
N GLU A 71 10.97 2.91 16.37
CA GLU A 71 11.12 3.55 17.68
C GLU A 71 10.25 4.81 17.76
N ARG A 72 10.27 5.62 16.69
CA ARG A 72 9.45 6.84 16.58
C ARG A 72 7.96 6.53 16.43
N MET A 73 7.62 5.44 15.73
CA MET A 73 6.23 5.00 15.60
C MET A 73 5.58 4.71 16.95
N LEU A 74 6.35 4.20 17.93
CA LEU A 74 5.81 3.82 19.24
C LEU A 74 5.79 5.00 20.24
N LEU A 75 6.16 6.21 19.83
CA LEU A 75 6.02 7.40 20.67
C LEU A 75 4.58 7.88 20.69
N VAL A 76 4.15 8.47 21.82
CA VAL A 76 2.80 9.01 22.00
C VAL A 76 2.50 10.12 20.98
N ASP A 77 3.50 10.94 20.65
CA ASP A 77 3.42 11.99 19.63
C ASP A 77 4.10 11.55 18.32
N GLY A 78 4.10 10.24 18.04
CA GLY A 78 4.69 9.68 16.84
C GLY A 78 3.92 10.06 15.56
N PRO A 79 4.52 9.84 14.38
CA PRO A 79 3.94 10.22 13.08
C PRO A 79 2.65 9.50 12.69
N TRP A 80 2.28 8.47 13.46
CA TRP A 80 1.06 7.67 13.31
C TRP A 80 0.00 7.98 14.37
N ASN A 81 0.22 8.98 15.23
CA ASN A 81 -0.80 9.52 16.13
C ASN A 81 -1.83 10.36 15.35
N ILE A 82 -2.60 9.68 14.52
CA ILE A 82 -3.62 10.27 13.65
C ILE A 82 -4.96 9.59 13.89
N ASN A 83 -6.04 10.35 13.72
CA ASN A 83 -7.39 9.81 13.83
C ASN A 83 -7.81 9.06 12.55
N LEU A 84 -8.95 8.35 12.61
CA LEU A 84 -9.44 7.58 11.46
C LEU A 84 -9.66 8.45 10.19
N PRO A 85 -10.31 9.64 10.28
CA PRO A 85 -10.43 10.52 9.12
C PRO A 85 -9.10 10.92 8.49
N GLU A 86 -8.12 11.35 9.27
CA GLU A 86 -6.77 11.70 8.81
C GLU A 86 -6.08 10.50 8.17
N PHE A 87 -6.20 9.32 8.79
CA PHE A 87 -5.69 8.08 8.23
C PHE A 87 -6.29 7.79 6.84
N LEU A 88 -7.61 7.90 6.69
CA LEU A 88 -8.30 7.56 5.45
C LEU A 88 -8.12 8.60 4.34
N LEU A 89 -8.14 9.89 4.69
CA LEU A 89 -8.18 10.97 3.71
C LEU A 89 -6.79 11.49 3.33
N GLU A 90 -5.84 11.44 4.26
CA GLU A 90 -4.50 11.99 4.05
C GLU A 90 -3.48 10.87 3.88
N ARG A 91 -3.39 9.96 4.86
CA ARG A 91 -2.24 9.03 4.92
C ARG A 91 -2.37 7.83 3.99
N SER A 92 -3.53 7.17 3.96
CA SER A 92 -3.76 5.98 3.13
C SER A 92 -4.28 6.31 1.73
N ASN A 93 -4.50 7.60 1.44
CA ASN A 93 -5.01 8.08 0.17
C ASN A 93 -3.88 8.41 -0.80
N VAL A 94 -3.61 7.52 -1.75
CA VAL A 94 -2.57 7.72 -2.79
C VAL A 94 -2.79 8.98 -3.62
N PHE A 95 -4.02 9.45 -3.76
CA PHE A 95 -4.30 10.66 -4.55
C PHE A 95 -3.80 11.95 -3.89
N MET A 96 -3.41 11.91 -2.61
CA MET A 96 -2.80 13.06 -1.93
C MET A 96 -1.29 13.15 -2.16
N TYR A 97 -0.66 12.12 -2.71
CA TYR A 97 0.79 12.04 -2.87
C TYR A 97 1.19 12.72 -4.18
N ASP A 98 2.33 13.41 -4.19
CA ASP A 98 2.79 14.09 -5.42
C ASP A 98 3.33 13.08 -6.44
N SER A 99 2.44 12.62 -7.33
CA SER A 99 2.83 11.73 -8.43
C SER A 99 3.86 12.34 -9.39
N PHE A 100 3.98 13.67 -9.46
CA PHE A 100 5.01 14.32 -10.26
C PHE A 100 6.39 14.24 -9.61
N ALA A 101 6.49 13.96 -8.30
CA ALA A 101 7.78 13.69 -7.65
C ALA A 101 8.49 12.50 -8.31
N VAL A 102 7.75 11.44 -8.66
CA VAL A 102 8.31 10.27 -9.36
C VAL A 102 8.81 10.65 -10.77
N MET A 103 8.12 11.57 -11.45
CA MET A 103 8.56 12.06 -12.76
C MET A 103 9.81 12.93 -12.66
N ARG A 104 9.95 13.73 -11.59
CA ARG A 104 11.15 14.54 -11.34
C ARG A 104 12.40 13.69 -11.15
N LEU A 105 12.28 12.52 -10.52
CA LEU A 105 13.39 11.57 -10.38
C LEU A 105 13.99 11.11 -11.72
N LEU A 106 13.22 11.15 -12.81
CA LEU A 106 13.75 10.82 -14.15
C LEU A 106 14.84 11.79 -14.61
N SER A 107 14.85 13.03 -14.10
CA SER A 107 15.91 14.01 -14.39
C SER A 107 17.16 13.83 -13.53
N GLU A 108 17.11 12.99 -12.50
CA GLU A 108 18.19 12.80 -11.52
C GLU A 108 19.09 11.59 -11.84
N VAL A 109 18.90 10.96 -13.01
CA VAL A 109 19.76 9.86 -13.48
C VAL A 109 21.22 10.36 -13.59
N PRO A 110 22.21 9.63 -13.02
CA PRO A 110 22.17 8.21 -12.65
C PRO A 110 22.01 7.92 -11.14
N SER A 111 21.27 8.72 -10.37
CA SER A 111 20.97 8.37 -8.96
C SER A 111 20.24 7.03 -8.84
N SER A 112 20.38 6.33 -7.71
CA SER A 112 19.69 5.05 -7.47
C SER A 112 18.17 5.18 -7.55
N GLU A 113 17.62 6.27 -7.02
CA GLU A 113 16.19 6.57 -7.07
C GLU A 113 15.74 6.93 -8.48
N GLY A 114 16.56 7.66 -9.24
CA GLY A 114 16.32 7.97 -10.64
C GLY A 114 16.32 6.72 -11.53
N LEU A 115 17.27 5.80 -11.34
CA LEU A 115 17.30 4.52 -12.05
C LEU A 115 16.06 3.67 -11.74
N PHE A 116 15.62 3.67 -10.48
CA PHE A 116 14.41 2.96 -10.07
C PHE A 116 13.14 3.58 -10.66
N ALA A 117 13.06 4.91 -10.72
CA ALA A 117 11.97 5.63 -11.39
C ALA A 117 11.94 5.31 -12.90
N VAL A 118 13.09 5.27 -13.58
CA VAL A 118 13.19 4.86 -15.00
C VAL A 118 12.66 3.43 -15.18
N PHE A 119 13.03 2.51 -14.29
CA PHE A 119 12.53 1.13 -14.36
C PHE A 119 11.00 1.06 -14.27
N ILE A 120 10.39 1.80 -13.34
CA ILE A 120 8.94 1.77 -13.08
C ILE A 120 8.13 2.54 -14.13
N VAL A 121 8.62 3.70 -14.58
CA VAL A 121 7.87 4.63 -15.45
C VAL A 121 8.14 4.37 -16.93
N VAL A 122 9.31 3.84 -17.28
CA VAL A 122 9.71 3.64 -18.68
C VAL A 122 9.80 2.16 -19.02
N ILE A 123 10.65 1.40 -18.32
CA ILE A 123 10.97 0.02 -18.72
C ILE A 123 9.77 -0.91 -18.54
N LEU A 124 9.12 -0.91 -17.38
CA LEU A 124 7.96 -1.77 -17.12
C LEU A 124 6.76 -1.45 -18.04
N PRO A 125 6.35 -0.18 -18.24
CA PRO A 125 5.28 0.15 -19.17
C PRO A 125 5.62 -0.21 -20.61
N LEU A 126 6.86 0.02 -21.05
CA LEU A 126 7.30 -0.36 -22.39
C LEU A 126 7.21 -1.88 -22.58
N LEU A 127 7.63 -2.67 -21.59
CA LEU A 127 7.52 -4.12 -21.62
C LEU A 127 6.06 -4.58 -21.72
N ILE A 128 5.16 -3.95 -20.96
CA ILE A 128 3.72 -4.23 -21.01
C ILE A 128 3.14 -3.90 -22.40
N VAL A 129 3.54 -2.77 -23.00
CA VAL A 129 3.15 -2.38 -24.36
C VAL A 129 3.63 -3.38 -25.40
N LEU A 130 4.91 -3.75 -25.36
CA LEU A 130 5.49 -4.70 -26.30
C LEU A 130 4.82 -6.08 -26.20
N LEU A 131 4.57 -6.57 -24.98
CA LEU A 131 3.88 -7.82 -24.77
C LEU A 131 2.42 -7.75 -25.26
N ALA A 132 1.69 -6.69 -24.96
CA ALA A 132 0.31 -6.55 -25.42
C ALA A 132 0.20 -6.55 -26.96
N LEU A 133 1.10 -5.83 -27.64
CA LEU A 133 1.15 -5.82 -29.12
C LEU A 133 1.66 -7.13 -29.72
N SER A 134 2.43 -7.92 -28.97
CA SER A 134 2.90 -9.24 -29.42
C SER A 134 1.81 -10.31 -29.36
N PHE A 135 0.84 -10.18 -28.44
CA PHE A 135 -0.22 -11.17 -28.27
C PHE A 135 -1.51 -10.84 -29.03
N TRP A 136 -1.82 -9.55 -29.25
CA TRP A 136 -3.10 -9.15 -29.83
C TRP A 136 -2.98 -8.06 -30.91
N GLN A 137 -4.04 -7.93 -31.70
CA GLN A 137 -4.19 -6.83 -32.65
C GLN A 137 -4.36 -5.48 -31.92
N LEU A 138 -4.05 -4.37 -32.60
CA LEU A 138 -3.97 -3.03 -32.00
C LEU A 138 -5.19 -2.67 -31.12
N ASN A 139 -6.42 -2.93 -31.59
CA ASN A 139 -7.64 -2.58 -30.85
C ASN A 139 -7.79 -3.36 -29.55
N GLU A 140 -7.44 -4.65 -29.55
CA GLU A 140 -7.47 -5.51 -28.38
C GLU A 140 -6.31 -5.21 -27.44
N ALA A 141 -5.12 -4.94 -27.99
CA ALA A 141 -3.96 -4.50 -27.25
C ALA A 141 -4.24 -3.21 -26.49
N ILE A 142 -4.89 -2.20 -27.09
CA ILE A 142 -5.28 -0.96 -26.38
C ILE A 142 -6.18 -1.27 -25.18
N ARG A 143 -7.16 -2.17 -25.33
CA ARG A 143 -8.02 -2.58 -24.21
C ARG A 143 -7.22 -3.30 -23.11
N ALA A 144 -6.29 -4.17 -23.49
CA ALA A 144 -5.38 -4.84 -22.55
C ALA A 144 -4.46 -3.86 -21.83
N LEU A 145 -4.01 -2.80 -22.50
CA LEU A 145 -3.18 -1.74 -21.90
C LEU A 145 -3.98 -0.89 -20.92
N LEU A 146 -5.21 -0.50 -21.26
CA LEU A 146 -6.10 0.21 -20.34
C LEU A 146 -6.40 -0.64 -19.10
N ALA A 147 -6.62 -1.94 -19.28
CA ALA A 147 -6.79 -2.87 -18.17
C ALA A 147 -5.52 -2.98 -17.31
N SER A 148 -4.35 -3.08 -17.94
CA SER A 148 -3.05 -3.15 -17.24
C SER A 148 -2.77 -1.86 -16.46
N LEU A 149 -3.06 -0.70 -17.04
CA LEU A 149 -2.98 0.60 -16.35
C LEU A 149 -3.92 0.64 -15.15
N GLY A 150 -5.18 0.21 -15.33
CA GLY A 150 -6.15 0.11 -14.25
C GLY A 150 -5.67 -0.81 -13.11
N ILE A 151 -5.07 -1.96 -13.44
CA ILE A 151 -4.46 -2.87 -12.47
C ILE A 151 -3.30 -2.19 -11.75
N ALA A 152 -2.38 -1.55 -12.46
CA ALA A 152 -1.22 -0.89 -11.85
C ALA A 152 -1.64 0.22 -10.87
N LEU A 153 -2.58 1.08 -11.28
CA LEU A 153 -3.14 2.13 -10.41
C LEU A 153 -3.86 1.52 -9.20
N TRP A 154 -4.66 0.49 -9.42
CA TRP A 154 -5.37 -0.24 -8.38
C TRP A 154 -4.41 -0.84 -7.35
N THR A 155 -3.38 -1.54 -7.83
CA THR A 155 -2.38 -2.19 -6.97
C THR A 155 -1.51 -1.17 -6.25
N SER A 156 -1.18 -0.04 -6.87
CA SER A 156 -0.48 1.07 -6.20
C SER A 156 -1.31 1.61 -5.03
N TRP A 157 -2.58 1.93 -5.28
CA TRP A 157 -3.51 2.37 -4.23
C TRP A 157 -3.60 1.37 -3.08
N PHE A 158 -3.80 0.09 -3.41
CA PHE A 158 -3.90 -0.97 -2.41
C PHE A 158 -2.61 -1.16 -1.61
N THR A 159 -1.44 -1.02 -2.25
CA THR A 159 -0.14 -1.16 -1.60
C THR A 159 0.04 -0.07 -0.54
N VAL A 160 -0.20 1.19 -0.90
CA VAL A 160 -0.11 2.29 0.07
C VAL A 160 -1.12 2.12 1.20
N TYR A 161 -2.36 1.77 0.86
CA TYR A 161 -3.40 1.51 1.85
C TYR A 161 -2.98 0.43 2.85
N LEU A 162 -2.45 -0.69 2.36
CA LEU A 162 -2.04 -1.83 3.18
C LEU A 162 -0.85 -1.48 4.07
N VAL A 163 0.19 -0.85 3.52
CA VAL A 163 1.38 -0.45 4.29
C VAL A 163 0.98 0.55 5.38
N CYS A 164 0.20 1.58 5.05
CA CYS A 164 -0.30 2.53 6.03
C CYS A 164 -1.17 1.84 7.09
N THR A 165 -2.04 0.91 6.71
CA THR A 165 -2.89 0.16 7.65
C THR A 165 -2.05 -0.66 8.62
N VAL A 166 -0.99 -1.32 8.15
CA VAL A 166 -0.08 -2.09 9.00
C VAL A 166 0.57 -1.17 10.04
N PHE A 167 1.15 -0.05 9.62
CA PHE A 167 1.81 0.87 10.55
C PHE A 167 0.85 1.55 11.53
N TRP A 168 -0.32 1.98 11.06
CA TRP A 168 -1.34 2.54 11.93
C TRP A 168 -1.87 1.51 12.95
N THR A 169 -2.03 0.24 12.53
CA THR A 169 -2.41 -0.86 13.43
C THR A 169 -1.31 -1.13 14.47
N LEU A 170 -0.04 -1.15 14.06
CA LEU A 170 1.08 -1.29 14.99
C LEU A 170 1.11 -0.18 16.03
N TYR A 171 0.86 1.06 15.63
CA TYR A 171 0.72 2.19 16.55
C TYR A 171 -0.45 2.00 17.53
N LEU A 172 -1.63 1.62 17.06
CA LEU A 172 -2.79 1.36 17.93
C LEU A 172 -2.54 0.20 18.91
N LEU A 173 -1.79 -0.81 18.48
CA LEU A 173 -1.42 -1.97 19.30
C LEU A 173 -0.32 -1.66 20.31
N ASN A 174 0.50 -0.62 20.12
CA ASN A 174 1.59 -0.24 21.02
C ASN A 174 1.15 -0.20 22.50
N PHE A 175 -0.01 0.40 22.79
CA PHE A 175 -0.58 0.42 24.13
C PHE A 175 -0.79 -1.00 24.70
N TRP A 176 -1.31 -1.93 23.89
CA TRP A 176 -1.56 -3.31 24.28
C TRP A 176 -0.29 -4.16 24.36
N VAL A 177 0.66 -3.95 23.45
CA VAL A 177 1.96 -4.64 23.45
C VAL A 177 2.76 -4.24 24.69
N LEU A 178 2.82 -2.95 25.02
CA LEU A 178 3.40 -2.47 26.28
C LEU A 178 2.66 -3.05 27.50
N GLY A 179 1.32 -3.08 27.46
CA GLY A 179 0.51 -3.70 28.51
C GLY A 179 0.83 -5.18 28.73
N ILE A 180 0.95 -5.97 27.65
CA ILE A 180 1.30 -7.40 27.70
C ILE A 180 2.73 -7.59 28.21
N ILE A 181 3.69 -6.77 27.76
CA ILE A 181 5.08 -6.83 28.24
C ILE A 181 5.14 -6.53 29.74
N VAL A 182 4.44 -5.50 30.22
CA VAL A 182 4.36 -5.16 31.64
C VAL A 182 3.72 -6.30 32.44
N LEU A 183 2.62 -6.87 31.95
CA LEU A 183 1.95 -8.02 32.58
C LEU A 183 2.85 -9.26 32.61
N TYR A 184 3.60 -9.52 31.55
CA TYR A 184 4.56 -10.62 31.47
C TYR A 184 5.72 -10.44 32.46
N ILE A 185 6.27 -9.22 32.57
CA ILE A 185 7.31 -8.89 33.56
C ILE A 185 6.76 -9.07 34.99
N GLN A 186 5.54 -8.59 35.27
CA GLN A 186 4.90 -8.77 36.57
C GLN A 186 4.66 -10.25 36.89
N TYR A 187 4.17 -11.03 35.93
CA TYR A 187 3.96 -12.47 36.06
C TYR A 187 5.27 -13.20 36.39
N ARG A 188 6.36 -12.91 35.67
CA ARG A 188 7.69 -13.47 35.95
C ARG A 188 8.21 -13.07 37.33
N LYS A 189 7.98 -11.82 37.74
CA LYS A 189 8.37 -11.33 39.07
C LYS A 189 7.57 -12.00 40.21
N MET A 190 6.28 -12.25 40.00
CA MET A 190 5.44 -13.00 40.96
C MET A 190 5.86 -14.47 41.08
N GLN A 191 6.25 -15.12 39.98
CA GLN A 191 6.77 -16.48 40.02
C GLN A 191 8.17 -16.59 40.64
N GLY A 192 9.01 -15.57 40.48
CA GLY A 192 10.36 -15.53 41.06
C GLY A 192 10.41 -15.11 42.54
N GLY A 193 9.33 -14.54 43.09
CA GLY A 193 9.25 -14.04 44.48
C GLY A 193 8.66 -15.01 45.51
N GLY A 194 8.27 -16.24 45.10
CA GLY A 194 7.66 -17.24 45.97
C GLY A 194 8.64 -18.19 46.68
N HIS A 195 9.94 -17.89 46.66
CA HIS A 195 10.98 -18.63 47.36
C HIS A 195 11.71 -17.72 48.36
N HIS A 196 11.01 -17.26 49.39
CA HIS A 196 11.60 -16.82 50.65
C HIS A 196 10.69 -17.18 51.80
#